data_AF-A0A4Y2B9N4-F1
#
_entry.id   AF-A0A4Y2B9N4-F1
#
_cell.length_a   1.000
_cell.length_b   1.000
_cell.length_c   1.000
_cell.angle_alpha   90.00
_cell.angle_beta   90.00
_cell.angle_gamma   90.00
#
_symmetry.space_group_name_H-M   'P 1'
#
loop_
_entity.id
_entity.type
_entity.pdbx_description
1 polymer ?
#
loop_
_entity_poly.entity_id
_entity_poly.type
_entity_poly.pdbx_seq_one_letter_code
_entity_poly.pdbx_strand_id
1 'polypeptide(L)'
;MYHPSKASPRTANTWEYIAVHEKQTERQQLLMERSLAYPRGKEGKSKNSRRGKTRKETRHYGTSEKIPSQHGAYSTTPTAALQVIEGITPLHIKAQMESILVRVGRLRRDCNWEGSKFLYQDFQQPNPPLIIHPANFDLEDRVSIVSDPHPPAEAIYTGGSFCVIQNNVQIHQWTAKLSPHNTVFQAETLAIKWANSKGISTSIWSDRESALRAISSFKSSNPLIQETQQALLQNPSIHLNWIKANVGFLGNEAADFLAKQATKEGTHLHLQAPKCHLKKMLMNLSLNKWQQDWDSGDTRRAIFNILPKVTLTLLHSQENPSSLLQATVLFPAISIDSGFIIQISAHAGKRETLSITQLLVT
;
A
#
# COMPACT_ATOMS: atom_id res chain seq x y z
N MET A 1 -14.99 -35.20 -13.22
CA MET A 1 -15.70 -33.96 -13.60
C MET A 1 -15.16 -32.84 -12.72
N TYR A 2 -14.39 -31.93 -13.30
CA TYR A 2 -13.85 -30.74 -12.63
C TYR A 2 -14.93 -29.65 -12.62
N HIS A 3 -15.27 -29.14 -11.43
CA HIS A 3 -16.00 -27.88 -11.28
C HIS A 3 -15.09 -26.86 -10.56
N PRO A 4 -15.04 -25.60 -11.03
CA PRO A 4 -14.10 -24.60 -10.54
C PRO A 4 -14.61 -23.93 -9.25
N SER A 5 -13.69 -23.65 -8.33
CA SER A 5 -13.99 -22.98 -7.07
C SER A 5 -14.41 -21.53 -7.31
N LYS A 6 -15.57 -21.16 -6.77
CA LYS A 6 -16.00 -19.75 -6.70
C LYS A 6 -15.18 -19.06 -5.61
N ALA A 7 -14.33 -18.14 -6.03
CA ALA A 7 -13.51 -17.32 -5.15
C ALA A 7 -14.38 -16.43 -4.24
N SER A 8 -14.05 -16.42 -2.94
CA SER A 8 -14.62 -15.50 -1.94
C SER A 8 -14.37 -14.03 -2.30
N PRO A 9 -15.23 -13.09 -1.87
CA PRO A 9 -14.97 -11.66 -2.04
C PRO A 9 -13.80 -11.25 -1.11
N ARG A 10 -12.61 -11.12 -1.70
CA ARG A 10 -11.42 -10.54 -1.06
C ARG A 10 -11.50 -9.02 -1.20
N THR A 11 -11.36 -8.30 -0.09
CA THR A 11 -11.56 -6.84 -0.03
C THR A 11 -10.65 -6.09 -1.02
N ALA A 12 -11.20 -5.07 -1.70
CA ALA A 12 -10.55 -4.32 -2.80
C ALA A 12 -9.18 -3.72 -2.42
N ASN A 13 -9.01 -3.30 -1.16
CA ASN A 13 -7.76 -2.79 -0.59
C ASN A 13 -6.63 -3.85 -0.47
N THR A 14 -6.98 -5.14 -0.47
CA THR A 14 -6.01 -6.24 -0.48
C THR A 14 -5.53 -6.52 -1.90
N TRP A 15 -6.40 -6.42 -2.90
CA TRP A 15 -6.03 -6.58 -4.31
C TRP A 15 -5.27 -5.37 -4.85
N GLU A 16 -5.65 -4.15 -4.50
CA GLU A 16 -4.85 -2.97 -4.85
C GLU A 16 -3.45 -3.08 -4.27
N TYR A 17 -3.30 -3.51 -3.03
CA TYR A 17 -1.97 -3.69 -2.45
C TYR A 17 -1.19 -4.86 -3.04
N ILE A 18 -1.82 -6.03 -3.23
CA ILE A 18 -1.15 -7.19 -3.84
C ILE A 18 -0.76 -6.85 -5.28
N ALA A 19 -1.66 -6.25 -6.07
CA ALA A 19 -1.37 -5.86 -7.45
C ALA A 19 -0.34 -4.74 -7.54
N VAL A 20 -0.35 -3.75 -6.65
CA VAL A 20 0.68 -2.70 -6.57
C VAL A 20 2.02 -3.30 -6.16
N HIS A 21 2.04 -4.22 -5.19
CA HIS A 21 3.26 -4.86 -4.69
C HIS A 21 3.83 -5.86 -5.71
N GLU A 22 2.98 -6.63 -6.36
CA GLU A 22 3.33 -7.59 -7.42
C GLU A 22 3.89 -6.83 -8.62
N LYS A 23 3.21 -5.77 -9.09
CA LYS A 23 3.76 -4.88 -10.14
C LYS A 23 5.05 -4.19 -9.73
N GLN A 24 5.19 -3.75 -8.48
CA GLN A 24 6.45 -3.17 -7.99
C GLN A 24 7.57 -4.23 -7.94
N THR A 25 7.24 -5.47 -7.56
CA THR A 25 8.20 -6.58 -7.49
C THR A 25 8.64 -7.01 -8.89
N GLU A 26 7.70 -7.12 -9.83
CA GLU A 26 7.99 -7.37 -11.26
C GLU A 26 8.88 -6.27 -11.85
N ARG A 27 8.57 -4.99 -11.59
CA ARG A 27 9.44 -3.88 -12.03
C ARG A 27 10.81 -3.92 -11.37
N GLN A 28 10.91 -4.26 -10.09
CA GLN A 28 12.20 -4.43 -9.40
C GLN A 28 13.00 -5.59 -10.01
N GLN A 29 12.35 -6.69 -10.37
CA GLN A 29 12.97 -7.83 -11.04
C GLN A 29 13.47 -7.46 -12.44
N LEU A 30 12.65 -6.78 -13.25
CA LEU A 30 13.05 -6.29 -14.58
C LEU A 30 14.24 -5.32 -14.51
N LEU A 31 14.28 -4.44 -13.50
CA LEU A 31 15.42 -3.56 -13.26
C LEU A 31 16.69 -4.35 -12.92
N MET A 32 16.57 -5.40 -12.12
CA MET A 32 17.69 -6.28 -11.75
C MET A 32 18.19 -7.09 -12.95
N GLU A 33 17.29 -7.65 -13.76
CA GLU A 33 17.63 -8.39 -14.99
C GLU A 33 18.31 -7.50 -16.03
N ARG A 34 17.81 -6.27 -16.22
CA ARG A 34 18.42 -5.28 -17.12
C ARG A 34 19.82 -4.84 -16.66
N SER A 35 20.10 -4.92 -15.36
CA SER A 35 21.43 -4.64 -14.80
C SER A 35 22.44 -5.78 -15.05
N LEU A 36 21.97 -7.01 -15.24
CA LEU A 36 22.79 -8.23 -15.39
C LEU A 36 23.09 -8.58 -16.86
N ALA A 37 22.38 -7.99 -17.82
CA ALA A 37 22.39 -8.39 -19.23
C ALA A 37 23.56 -7.86 -20.10
N TYR A 38 24.80 -7.75 -19.57
CA TYR A 38 25.98 -7.43 -20.38
C TYR A 38 27.14 -8.41 -20.18
N PRO A 39 27.70 -9.00 -21.26
CA PRO A 39 28.78 -9.97 -21.15
C PRO A 39 30.11 -9.30 -20.75
N ARG A 40 30.75 -9.87 -19.72
CA ARG A 40 32.07 -9.51 -19.21
C ARG A 40 33.13 -9.82 -20.28
N GLY A 41 33.66 -8.80 -20.95
CA GLY A 41 34.71 -8.91 -21.96
C GLY A 41 36.01 -9.50 -21.39
N LYS A 42 36.62 -10.43 -22.13
CA LYS A 42 37.81 -11.22 -21.77
C LYS A 42 39.03 -10.31 -21.52
N GLU A 43 39.70 -10.51 -20.39
CA GLU A 43 41.03 -9.93 -20.11
C GLU A 43 42.08 -10.50 -21.08
N GLY A 44 42.59 -9.64 -21.96
CA GLY A 44 43.75 -9.92 -22.81
C GLY A 44 45.04 -9.74 -22.01
N LYS A 45 45.80 -10.83 -21.84
CA LYS A 45 47.16 -10.87 -21.27
C LYS A 45 48.10 -9.91 -22.02
N SER A 46 48.76 -9.00 -21.31
CA SER A 46 49.93 -8.28 -21.84
C SER A 46 51.21 -8.78 -21.16
N LYS A 47 52.09 -9.39 -21.94
CA LYS A 47 53.53 -9.55 -21.65
C LYS A 47 54.29 -8.68 -22.66
N ASN A 48 55.10 -7.72 -22.19
CA ASN A 48 56.53 -7.64 -22.54
C ASN A 48 57.29 -6.45 -21.90
N SER A 49 58.27 -6.83 -21.08
CA SER A 49 59.65 -6.35 -20.91
C SER A 49 60.16 -5.07 -21.60
N ARG A 50 60.62 -4.13 -20.74
CA ARG A 50 61.85 -3.27 -20.77
C ARG A 50 62.61 -3.01 -22.09
N ARG A 51 62.83 -1.72 -22.39
CA ARG A 51 64.19 -1.07 -22.54
C ARG A 51 64.04 0.46 -22.65
N GLY A 52 64.91 1.23 -21.98
CA GLY A 52 64.87 2.71 -21.98
C GLY A 52 65.91 3.37 -22.87
N LYS A 53 65.77 4.70 -23.08
CA LYS A 53 66.83 5.73 -23.08
C LYS A 53 66.28 7.14 -23.36
N THR A 54 66.94 8.11 -22.75
CA THR A 54 66.82 9.57 -22.72
C THR A 54 67.14 10.26 -24.06
N ARG A 55 66.52 11.41 -24.40
CA ARG A 55 67.11 12.79 -24.56
C ARG A 55 66.11 13.80 -25.19
N LYS A 56 66.27 15.08 -24.83
CA LYS A 56 65.53 16.30 -25.22
C LYS A 56 65.68 16.67 -26.72
N GLU A 57 64.64 17.26 -27.33
CA GLU A 57 64.70 18.54 -28.09
C GLU A 57 63.32 19.01 -28.62
N THR A 58 63.23 20.32 -28.87
CA THR A 58 62.05 21.15 -29.16
C THR A 58 61.99 21.60 -30.63
N ARG A 59 60.81 21.53 -31.29
CA ARG A 59 60.07 22.64 -31.98
C ARG A 59 59.13 22.17 -33.12
N HIS A 60 57.95 22.81 -33.11
CA HIS A 60 57.03 23.22 -34.19
C HIS A 60 56.01 22.29 -34.90
N TYR A 61 54.75 22.73 -34.73
CA TYR A 61 53.54 22.73 -35.58
C TYR A 61 53.21 21.53 -36.48
N GLY A 62 52.09 20.88 -36.15
CA GLY A 62 51.33 20.00 -37.03
C GLY A 62 49.96 19.74 -36.42
N THR A 63 48.94 20.44 -36.94
CA THR A 63 47.52 20.26 -36.63
C THR A 63 47.10 18.81 -36.93
N SER A 64 46.66 18.08 -35.93
CA SER A 64 45.87 16.86 -36.14
C SER A 64 44.83 16.81 -35.02
N GLU A 65 43.61 17.19 -35.37
CA GLU A 65 42.42 16.93 -34.57
C GLU A 65 42.38 15.43 -34.24
N LYS A 66 42.58 15.10 -32.96
CA LYS A 66 42.20 13.79 -32.45
C LYS A 66 40.70 13.84 -32.22
N ILE A 67 39.95 13.26 -33.16
CA ILE A 67 38.55 12.89 -32.95
C ILE A 67 38.53 11.99 -31.70
N PRO A 68 37.91 12.40 -30.58
CA PRO A 68 37.74 11.51 -29.45
C PRO A 68 36.77 10.41 -29.89
N SER A 69 37.22 9.16 -29.82
CA SER A 69 36.40 7.98 -30.09
C SER A 69 35.09 8.06 -29.29
N GLN A 70 33.95 8.20 -29.98
CA GLN A 70 32.60 8.25 -29.41
C GLN A 70 32.11 6.89 -28.85
N HIS A 71 32.99 6.09 -28.26
CA HIS A 71 32.61 4.82 -27.61
C HIS A 71 32.32 4.99 -26.10
N GLY A 72 32.33 6.23 -25.58
CA GLY A 72 32.05 6.55 -24.18
C GLY A 72 30.60 6.95 -23.86
N ALA A 73 29.68 6.97 -24.83
CA ALA A 73 28.41 7.69 -24.69
C ALA A 73 27.21 6.89 -24.16
N TYR A 74 27.33 5.59 -23.89
CA TYR A 74 26.24 4.82 -23.28
C TYR A 74 26.43 4.72 -21.76
N SER A 75 26.34 5.85 -21.07
CA SER A 75 26.36 5.84 -19.61
C SER A 75 25.04 5.21 -19.12
N THR A 76 25.11 3.96 -18.65
CA THR A 76 24.00 3.26 -17.97
C THR A 76 23.38 4.18 -16.93
N THR A 77 22.07 4.47 -17.03
CA THR A 77 21.36 5.25 -16.01
C THR A 77 21.59 4.57 -14.65
N PRO A 78 22.16 5.27 -13.65
CA PRO A 78 22.38 4.69 -12.33
C PRO A 78 21.03 4.22 -11.76
N THR A 79 21.02 3.04 -11.15
CA THR A 79 19.81 2.40 -10.60
C THR A 79 18.98 3.35 -9.74
N ALA A 80 19.62 4.25 -8.98
CA ALA A 80 18.96 5.26 -8.15
C ALA A 80 18.13 6.29 -8.96
N ALA A 81 18.67 6.80 -10.07
CA ALA A 81 17.94 7.76 -10.89
C ALA A 81 16.75 7.11 -11.60
N LEU A 82 16.91 5.86 -12.06
CA LEU A 82 15.81 5.11 -12.66
C LEU A 82 14.72 4.78 -11.63
N GLN A 83 15.10 4.45 -10.40
CA GLN A 83 14.17 4.28 -9.29
C GLN A 83 13.35 5.55 -9.01
N VAL A 84 13.97 6.73 -9.06
CA VAL A 84 13.27 8.01 -8.88
C VAL A 84 12.30 8.30 -10.03
N ILE A 85 12.75 8.12 -11.28
CA ILE A 85 11.92 8.32 -12.48
C ILE A 85 10.70 7.38 -12.46
N GLU A 86 10.90 6.12 -12.07
CA GLU A 86 9.84 5.11 -12.02
C GLU A 86 8.97 5.21 -10.74
N GLY A 87 9.40 6.00 -9.76
CA GLY A 87 8.77 6.09 -8.43
C GLY A 87 8.81 4.76 -7.66
N ILE A 88 9.90 4.01 -7.80
CA ILE A 88 10.12 2.72 -7.14
C ILE A 88 11.11 2.92 -6.00
N THR A 89 10.70 2.59 -4.77
CA THR A 89 11.58 2.67 -3.60
C THR A 89 12.83 1.78 -3.77
N PRO A 90 14.02 2.26 -3.40
CA PRO A 90 15.23 1.45 -3.39
C PRO A 90 15.06 0.14 -2.62
N LEU A 91 15.58 -0.95 -3.16
CA LEU A 91 15.40 -2.30 -2.62
C LEU A 91 15.83 -2.42 -1.16
N HIS A 92 16.96 -1.81 -0.78
CA HIS A 92 17.47 -1.87 0.59
C HIS A 92 16.53 -1.20 1.60
N ILE A 93 15.91 -0.06 1.24
CA ILE A 93 14.90 0.62 2.06
C ILE A 93 13.63 -0.23 2.17
N LYS A 94 13.17 -0.77 1.03
CA LYS A 94 11.99 -1.66 0.99
C LYS A 94 12.19 -2.91 1.84
N ALA A 95 13.36 -3.54 1.76
CA ALA A 95 13.71 -4.70 2.57
C ALA A 95 13.73 -4.37 4.07
N GLN A 96 14.29 -3.21 4.45
CA GLN A 96 14.25 -2.75 5.84
C GLN A 96 12.81 -2.54 6.33
N MET A 97 11.98 -1.83 5.56
CA MET A 97 10.56 -1.64 5.87
C MET A 97 9.83 -2.98 6.09
N GLU A 98 9.97 -3.93 5.16
CA GLU A 98 9.29 -5.24 5.28
C GLU A 98 9.82 -6.04 6.48
N SER A 99 11.13 -5.95 6.76
CA SER A 99 11.72 -6.58 7.95
C SER A 99 11.11 -6.05 9.24
N ILE A 100 10.83 -4.74 9.31
CA ILE A 100 10.20 -4.10 10.47
C ILE A 100 8.72 -4.50 10.57
N LEU A 101 7.99 -4.50 9.45
CA LEU A 101 6.59 -4.97 9.42
C LEU A 101 6.44 -6.39 9.98
N VAL A 102 7.35 -7.29 9.63
CA VAL A 102 7.36 -8.67 10.15
C VAL A 102 7.79 -8.70 11.62
N ARG A 103 8.85 -7.98 11.98
CA ARG A 103 9.40 -7.95 13.34
C ARG A 103 8.39 -7.44 14.36
N VAL A 104 7.79 -6.28 14.09
CA VAL A 104 6.84 -5.61 14.97
C VAL A 104 5.47 -6.26 14.85
N GLY A 105 4.95 -6.47 13.64
CA GLY A 105 3.56 -6.89 13.41
C GLY A 105 3.31 -8.40 13.37
N ARG A 106 4.33 -9.25 13.53
CA ARG A 106 4.17 -10.71 13.60
C ARG A 106 5.03 -11.35 14.70
N LEU A 107 6.30 -10.96 14.78
CA LEU A 107 7.26 -11.57 15.71
C LEU A 107 7.19 -10.98 17.12
N ARG A 108 6.38 -9.94 17.34
CA ARG A 108 6.19 -9.26 18.63
C ARG A 108 7.51 -8.80 19.24
N ARG A 109 8.33 -8.13 18.43
CA ARG A 109 9.62 -7.56 18.85
C ARG A 109 9.69 -6.09 18.51
N ASP A 110 10.21 -5.32 19.45
CA ASP A 110 10.44 -3.90 19.27
C ASP A 110 11.60 -3.65 18.29
N CYS A 111 11.62 -2.48 17.68
CA CYS A 111 12.79 -2.02 16.91
C CYS A 111 12.86 -0.50 16.79
N ASN A 112 14.04 -0.02 16.44
CA ASN A 112 14.28 1.38 16.10
C ASN A 112 14.63 1.48 14.61
N TRP A 113 14.13 2.51 13.94
CA TRP A 113 14.50 2.82 12.56
C TRP A 113 14.30 4.31 12.26
N GLU A 114 15.28 4.95 11.62
CA GLU A 114 15.26 6.38 11.28
C GLU A 114 14.85 7.28 12.47
N GLY A 115 15.45 7.02 13.65
CA GLY A 115 15.17 7.76 14.89
C GLY A 115 13.79 7.47 15.53
N SER A 116 12.95 6.65 14.90
CA SER A 116 11.65 6.26 15.43
C SER A 116 11.71 4.93 16.17
N LYS A 117 11.06 4.85 17.34
CA LYS A 117 10.89 3.62 18.12
C LYS A 117 9.53 3.00 17.81
N PHE A 118 9.53 1.71 17.50
CA PHE A 118 8.33 0.92 17.25
C PHE A 118 8.19 -0.14 18.34
N LEU A 119 7.18 0.01 19.19
CA LEU A 119 6.83 -0.99 20.19
C LEU A 119 5.77 -1.93 19.60
N TYR A 120 5.95 -3.24 19.71
CA TYR A 120 4.97 -4.18 19.16
C TYR A 120 3.61 -4.09 19.86
N GLN A 121 3.59 -3.62 21.10
CA GLN A 121 2.39 -3.46 21.94
C GLN A 121 1.48 -2.33 21.47
N ASP A 122 1.99 -1.38 20.69
CA ASP A 122 1.20 -0.27 20.15
C ASP A 122 0.31 -0.72 18.99
N PHE A 123 0.58 -1.89 18.40
CA PHE A 123 -0.07 -2.36 17.18
C PHE A 123 -0.82 -3.68 17.40
N GLN A 124 -1.96 -3.83 16.73
CA GLN A 124 -2.73 -5.06 16.72
C GLN A 124 -1.91 -6.21 16.14
N GLN A 125 -1.84 -7.30 16.90
CA GLN A 125 -1.13 -8.51 16.52
C GLN A 125 -2.11 -9.56 16.03
N PRO A 126 -1.81 -10.28 14.93
CA PRO A 126 -2.66 -11.39 14.52
C PRO A 126 -2.66 -12.46 15.61
N ASN A 127 -3.85 -12.98 15.90
CA ASN A 127 -4.00 -14.14 16.75
C ASN A 127 -3.89 -15.43 15.90
N PRO A 128 -3.50 -16.55 16.53
CA PRO A 128 -3.73 -17.87 15.96
C PRO A 128 -5.22 -18.05 15.60
N PRO A 129 -5.56 -18.93 14.64
CA PRO A 129 -6.95 -19.28 14.39
C PRO A 129 -7.66 -19.74 15.67
N LEU A 130 -8.97 -19.51 15.74
CA LEU A 130 -9.78 -19.95 16.88
C LEU A 130 -9.67 -21.47 17.08
N ILE A 131 -9.46 -21.88 18.33
CA ILE A 131 -9.45 -23.29 18.73
C ILE A 131 -10.89 -23.70 19.05
N ILE A 132 -11.76 -23.64 18.05
CA ILE A 132 -13.17 -24.04 18.13
C ILE A 132 -13.40 -25.03 17.00
N HIS A 133 -14.04 -26.16 17.32
CA HIS A 133 -14.41 -27.12 16.30
C HIS A 133 -15.39 -26.45 15.31
N PRO A 134 -15.22 -26.57 13.98
CA PRO A 134 -16.07 -25.87 13.01
C PRO A 134 -17.58 -26.11 13.22
N ALA A 135 -17.97 -27.30 13.67
CA ALA A 135 -19.38 -27.62 13.96
C ALA A 135 -19.96 -26.85 15.17
N ASN A 136 -19.10 -26.25 16.01
CA ASN A 136 -19.50 -25.46 17.18
C ASN A 136 -19.46 -23.95 16.87
N PHE A 137 -19.12 -23.56 15.65
CA PHE A 137 -19.08 -22.17 15.23
C PHE A 137 -20.41 -21.80 14.56
N ASP A 138 -21.33 -21.22 15.34
CA ASP A 138 -22.71 -20.92 14.92
C ASP A 138 -22.91 -19.48 14.41
N LEU A 139 -21.87 -18.65 14.45
CA LEU A 139 -21.97 -17.24 14.07
C LEU A 139 -22.23 -17.03 12.58
N GLU A 140 -21.94 -18.03 11.74
CA GLU A 140 -22.27 -17.98 10.31
C GLU A 140 -23.80 -17.95 10.11
N ASP A 141 -24.55 -18.71 10.91
CA ASP A 141 -26.02 -18.80 10.83
C ASP A 141 -26.73 -17.66 11.57
N ARG A 142 -26.04 -16.98 12.48
CA ARG A 142 -26.60 -15.89 13.32
C ARG A 142 -26.43 -14.49 12.72
N VAL A 143 -25.73 -14.38 11.60
CA VAL A 143 -25.47 -13.11 10.89
C VAL A 143 -26.33 -13.03 9.63
N SER A 144 -27.34 -12.17 9.64
CA SER A 144 -28.12 -11.86 8.45
C SER A 144 -27.53 -10.68 7.69
N ILE A 145 -27.18 -10.90 6.42
CA ILE A 145 -26.73 -9.85 5.49
C ILE A 145 -27.85 -9.47 4.50
N VAL A 146 -29.00 -10.14 4.58
CA VAL A 146 -30.15 -9.86 3.70
C VAL A 146 -30.96 -8.71 4.28
N SER A 147 -31.24 -7.72 3.44
CA SER A 147 -32.00 -6.52 3.79
C SER A 147 -33.48 -6.85 4.00
N ASP A 148 -33.89 -7.20 5.21
CA ASP A 148 -35.31 -7.17 5.58
C ASP A 148 -35.61 -5.94 6.46
N PRO A 149 -36.61 -5.10 6.10
CA PRO A 149 -36.56 -3.66 6.39
C PRO A 149 -37.09 -3.25 7.77
N HIS A 150 -37.40 -4.20 8.66
CA HIS A 150 -38.12 -3.90 9.89
C HIS A 150 -37.34 -4.41 11.11
N PRO A 151 -36.50 -3.55 11.69
CA PRO A 151 -35.97 -3.78 13.01
C PRO A 151 -37.11 -4.01 14.01
N PRO A 152 -36.91 -4.88 15.01
CA PRO A 152 -37.90 -5.07 16.07
C PRO A 152 -38.10 -3.78 16.87
N ALA A 153 -39.20 -3.72 17.62
CA ALA A 153 -39.51 -2.59 18.50
C ALA A 153 -38.40 -2.31 19.53
N GLU A 154 -37.60 -3.33 19.88
CA GLU A 154 -36.42 -3.23 20.73
C GLU A 154 -35.17 -3.80 20.04
N ALA A 155 -34.23 -2.94 19.66
CA ALA A 155 -33.00 -3.31 18.99
C ALA A 155 -31.81 -2.45 19.43
N ILE A 156 -30.62 -3.02 19.35
CA ILE A 156 -29.36 -2.28 19.46
C ILE A 156 -28.88 -1.91 18.06
N TYR A 157 -28.43 -0.69 17.87
CA TYR A 157 -27.87 -0.20 16.60
C TYR A 157 -26.43 0.24 16.81
N THR A 158 -25.55 -0.05 15.86
CA THR A 158 -24.11 0.23 15.95
C THR A 158 -23.60 0.97 14.72
N GLY A 159 -22.74 1.98 14.93
CA GLY A 159 -22.04 2.75 13.89
C GLY A 159 -20.62 3.20 14.33
N GLY A 160 -20.00 2.44 15.23
CA GLY A 160 -18.74 2.81 15.93
C GLY A 160 -18.96 3.27 17.38
N SER A 161 -20.19 3.68 17.65
CA SER A 161 -20.85 3.75 18.96
C SER A 161 -22.09 2.85 18.90
N PHE A 162 -22.83 2.71 20.00
CA PHE A 162 -24.13 2.03 19.94
C PHE A 162 -25.24 2.78 20.70
N CYS A 163 -26.47 2.58 20.29
CA CYS A 163 -27.66 2.97 21.02
C CYS A 163 -28.68 1.83 21.08
N VAL A 164 -29.52 1.86 22.10
CA VAL A 164 -30.64 0.94 22.26
C VAL A 164 -31.92 1.73 22.04
N ILE A 165 -32.70 1.30 21.06
CA ILE A 165 -34.02 1.86 20.77
C ILE A 165 -35.06 0.88 21.28
N GLN A 166 -36.00 1.35 22.09
CA GLN A 166 -37.18 0.60 22.53
C GLN A 166 -38.41 1.49 22.30
N ASN A 167 -39.42 0.98 21.58
CA ASN A 167 -40.65 1.72 21.27
C ASN A 167 -40.38 3.10 20.64
N ASN A 168 -39.45 3.17 19.67
CA ASN A 168 -38.99 4.41 19.01
C ASN A 168 -38.36 5.46 19.94
N VAL A 169 -37.92 5.06 21.14
CA VAL A 169 -37.21 5.93 22.07
C VAL A 169 -35.82 5.37 22.34
N GLN A 170 -34.80 6.24 22.34
CA GLN A 170 -33.46 5.86 22.76
C GLN A 170 -33.41 5.74 24.29
N ILE A 171 -33.21 4.52 24.79
CA ILE A 171 -33.19 4.24 26.24
C ILE A 171 -31.78 4.09 26.81
N HIS A 172 -30.80 3.78 25.97
CA HIS A 172 -29.40 3.61 26.38
C HIS A 172 -28.47 3.95 25.21
N GLN A 173 -27.26 4.40 25.54
CA GLN A 173 -26.20 4.65 24.57
C GLN A 173 -24.82 4.29 25.12
N TRP A 174 -23.87 4.11 24.22
CA TRP A 174 -22.46 3.99 24.53
C TRP A 174 -21.64 4.66 23.44
N THR A 175 -20.63 5.40 23.86
CA THR A 175 -19.68 6.08 23.00
C THR A 175 -18.27 5.84 23.49
N ALA A 176 -17.31 5.77 22.57
CA ALA A 176 -15.90 5.72 22.90
C ALA A 176 -15.07 6.51 21.90
N LYS A 177 -14.21 7.37 22.43
CA LYS A 177 -13.26 8.13 21.62
C LYS A 177 -12.01 7.30 21.38
N LEU A 178 -11.89 6.78 20.16
CA LEU A 178 -10.68 6.09 19.70
C LEU A 178 -9.59 7.07 19.26
N SER A 179 -8.37 6.58 19.12
CA SER A 179 -7.27 7.40 18.61
C SER A 179 -7.44 7.64 17.10
N PRO A 180 -6.96 8.77 16.55
CA PRO A 180 -7.11 9.11 15.13
C PRO A 180 -6.53 8.10 14.13
N HIS A 181 -5.66 7.22 14.60
CA HIS A 181 -5.07 6.16 13.79
C HIS A 181 -5.90 4.88 13.72
N ASN A 182 -6.94 4.75 14.55
CA ASN A 182 -7.84 3.60 14.50
C ASN A 182 -8.77 3.69 13.28
N THR A 183 -9.18 2.53 12.78
CA THR A 183 -10.07 2.46 11.61
C THR A 183 -11.55 2.45 12.00
N VAL A 184 -12.43 2.84 11.07
CA VAL A 184 -13.88 2.64 11.18
C VAL A 184 -14.20 1.17 11.48
N PHE A 185 -13.55 0.23 10.78
CA PHE A 185 -13.71 -1.21 11.03
C PHE A 185 -13.44 -1.59 12.49
N GLN A 186 -12.39 -1.02 13.11
CA GLN A 186 -12.10 -1.24 14.53
C GLN A 186 -13.19 -0.65 15.43
N ALA A 187 -13.63 0.59 15.18
CA ALA A 187 -14.67 1.24 15.96
C ALA A 187 -15.97 0.43 15.94
N GLU A 188 -16.38 0.00 14.76
CA GLU A 188 -17.64 -0.72 14.58
C GLU A 188 -17.63 -2.14 15.16
N THR A 189 -16.53 -2.87 14.96
CA THR A 189 -16.37 -4.19 15.59
C THR A 189 -16.39 -4.06 17.11
N LEU A 190 -15.75 -3.01 17.64
CA LEU A 190 -15.75 -2.73 19.07
C LEU A 190 -17.16 -2.38 19.58
N ALA A 191 -17.93 -1.57 18.85
CA ALA A 191 -19.31 -1.25 19.20
C ALA A 191 -20.19 -2.51 19.28
N ILE A 192 -20.06 -3.45 18.35
CA ILE A 192 -20.77 -4.74 18.38
C ILE A 192 -20.37 -5.55 19.62
N LYS A 193 -19.07 -5.62 19.95
CA LYS A 193 -18.58 -6.31 21.14
C LYS A 193 -19.18 -5.73 22.44
N TRP A 194 -19.27 -4.40 22.54
CA TRP A 194 -19.86 -3.73 23.71
C TRP A 194 -21.39 -3.81 23.74
N ALA A 195 -22.06 -3.78 22.59
CA ALA A 195 -23.49 -4.02 22.49
C ALA A 195 -23.85 -5.40 23.05
N ASN A 196 -23.07 -6.42 22.68
CA ASN A 196 -23.23 -7.79 23.17
C ASN A 196 -23.13 -7.90 24.71
N SER A 197 -22.26 -7.11 25.36
CA SER A 197 -22.09 -7.20 26.81
C SER A 197 -23.23 -6.57 27.63
N LYS A 198 -24.19 -5.90 26.99
CA LYS A 198 -25.33 -5.29 27.68
C LYS A 198 -26.47 -6.26 27.99
N GLY A 199 -26.67 -7.28 27.16
CA GLY A 199 -27.76 -8.24 27.33
C GLY A 199 -29.17 -7.63 27.29
N ILE A 200 -29.33 -6.44 26.70
CA ILE A 200 -30.61 -5.71 26.67
C ILE A 200 -31.51 -6.20 25.53
N SER A 201 -30.94 -6.52 24.36
CA SER A 201 -31.69 -7.01 23.19
C SER A 201 -31.02 -8.24 22.60
N THR A 202 -31.82 -9.07 21.96
CA THR A 202 -31.39 -10.23 21.17
C THR A 202 -30.99 -9.86 19.74
N SER A 203 -31.16 -8.60 19.30
CA SER A 203 -30.83 -8.16 17.95
C SER A 203 -29.92 -6.92 17.94
N ILE A 204 -28.77 -7.07 17.28
CA ILE A 204 -27.83 -5.98 17.01
C ILE A 204 -27.83 -5.70 15.51
N TRP A 205 -28.08 -4.45 15.13
CA TRP A 205 -28.13 -3.97 13.75
C TRP A 205 -26.91 -3.11 13.46
N SER A 206 -26.17 -3.43 12.41
CA SER A 206 -24.98 -2.71 11.96
C SER A 206 -25.05 -2.47 10.47
N ASP A 207 -24.66 -1.27 10.03
CA ASP A 207 -24.60 -0.96 8.60
C ASP A 207 -23.29 -1.40 7.93
N ARG A 208 -22.34 -1.91 8.74
CA ARG A 208 -21.02 -2.32 8.27
C ARG A 208 -20.93 -3.79 7.96
N GLU A 209 -21.34 -4.12 6.75
CA GLU A 209 -21.26 -5.47 6.20
C GLU A 209 -19.87 -6.11 6.39
N SER A 210 -18.78 -5.34 6.21
CA SER A 210 -17.43 -5.89 6.37
C SER A 210 -17.15 -6.42 7.78
N ALA A 211 -17.70 -5.77 8.82
CA ALA A 211 -17.54 -6.20 10.20
C ALA A 211 -18.36 -7.47 10.45
N LEU A 212 -19.63 -7.48 10.01
CA LEU A 212 -20.51 -8.64 10.10
C LEU A 212 -19.94 -9.88 9.40
N ARG A 213 -19.46 -9.73 8.16
CA ARG A 213 -18.80 -10.81 7.40
C ARG A 213 -17.51 -11.32 8.05
N ALA A 214 -16.78 -10.44 8.72
CA ALA A 214 -15.57 -10.84 9.43
C ALA A 214 -15.91 -11.62 10.71
N ILE A 215 -16.95 -11.20 11.43
CA ILE A 215 -17.47 -11.90 12.63
C ILE A 215 -18.06 -13.26 12.26
N SER A 216 -18.78 -13.36 11.13
CA SER A 216 -19.36 -14.62 10.64
C SER A 216 -18.32 -15.61 10.11
N SER A 217 -17.03 -15.25 10.05
CA SER A 217 -15.98 -16.07 9.47
C SER A 217 -15.09 -16.72 10.54
N PHE A 218 -15.07 -18.06 10.59
CA PHE A 218 -14.20 -18.81 11.51
C PHE A 218 -12.69 -18.61 11.24
N LYS A 219 -12.32 -18.07 10.08
CA LYS A 219 -10.93 -17.96 9.59
C LYS A 219 -10.22 -16.67 10.02
N SER A 220 -10.90 -15.79 10.76
CA SER A 220 -10.32 -14.49 11.13
C SER A 220 -9.11 -14.67 12.06
N SER A 221 -8.02 -13.98 11.75
CA SER A 221 -6.84 -13.82 12.63
C SER A 221 -6.80 -12.46 13.32
N ASN A 222 -7.82 -11.62 13.11
CA ASN A 222 -7.90 -10.31 13.74
C ASN A 222 -8.30 -10.47 15.22
N PRO A 223 -7.49 -9.96 16.18
CA PRO A 223 -7.74 -10.16 17.61
C PRO A 223 -9.08 -9.58 18.06
N LEU A 224 -9.45 -8.40 17.57
CA LEU A 224 -10.72 -7.76 17.92
C LEU A 224 -11.93 -8.56 17.39
N ILE A 225 -11.80 -9.15 16.20
CA ILE A 225 -12.84 -10.02 15.65
C ILE A 225 -12.96 -11.29 16.50
N GLN A 226 -11.85 -11.94 16.84
CA GLN A 226 -11.89 -13.14 17.68
C GLN A 226 -12.45 -12.87 19.08
N GLU A 227 -12.09 -11.75 19.70
CA GLU A 227 -12.67 -11.32 20.98
C GLU A 227 -14.18 -11.09 20.85
N THR A 228 -14.63 -10.50 19.74
CA THR A 228 -16.06 -10.27 19.47
C THR A 228 -16.79 -11.60 19.23
N GLN A 229 -16.20 -12.50 18.45
CA GLN A 229 -16.71 -13.85 18.22
C GLN A 229 -16.86 -14.60 19.53
N GLN A 230 -15.84 -14.60 20.39
CA GLN A 230 -15.89 -15.28 21.67
C GLN A 230 -16.94 -14.68 22.61
N ALA A 231 -17.11 -13.36 22.61
CA ALA A 231 -18.16 -12.70 23.38
C ALA A 231 -19.58 -13.06 22.87
N LEU A 232 -19.77 -13.18 21.55
CA LEU A 232 -21.06 -13.55 20.95
C LEU A 232 -21.38 -15.04 21.12
N LEU A 233 -20.37 -15.91 21.13
CA LEU A 233 -20.53 -17.34 21.40
C LEU A 233 -20.98 -17.61 22.85
N GLN A 234 -20.65 -16.71 23.79
CA GLN A 234 -21.15 -16.77 25.16
C GLN A 234 -22.63 -16.36 25.27
N ASN A 235 -23.18 -15.69 24.26
CA ASN A 235 -24.56 -15.20 24.22
C ASN A 235 -25.28 -15.73 22.97
N PRO A 236 -25.70 -17.01 22.95
CA PRO A 236 -26.23 -17.67 21.74
C PRO A 236 -27.55 -17.05 21.23
N SER A 237 -28.27 -16.31 22.08
CA SER A 237 -29.53 -15.64 21.71
C SER A 237 -29.36 -14.38 20.85
N ILE A 238 -28.13 -13.86 20.72
CA ILE A 238 -27.88 -12.63 19.97
C ILE A 238 -27.75 -12.91 18.47
N HIS A 239 -28.56 -12.21 17.68
CA HIS A 239 -28.49 -12.17 16.23
C HIS A 239 -27.88 -10.85 15.76
N LEU A 240 -27.03 -10.92 14.74
CA LEU A 240 -26.49 -9.74 14.07
C LEU A 240 -27.19 -9.55 12.73
N ASN A 241 -27.67 -8.35 12.47
CA ASN A 241 -28.40 -8.02 11.25
C ASN A 241 -27.73 -6.86 10.54
N TRP A 242 -27.62 -6.96 9.22
CA TRP A 242 -27.19 -5.84 8.40
C TRP A 242 -28.36 -4.88 8.19
N ILE A 243 -28.09 -3.58 8.36
CA ILE A 243 -29.03 -2.51 8.00
C ILE A 243 -28.41 -1.62 6.93
N LYS A 244 -29.24 -1.06 6.06
CA LYS A 244 -28.74 -0.12 5.05
C LYS A 244 -28.46 1.24 5.70
N ALA A 245 -27.25 1.74 5.50
CA ALA A 245 -26.85 3.09 5.94
C ALA A 245 -27.69 4.19 5.29
N ASN A 246 -27.96 5.27 6.03
CA ASN A 246 -28.58 6.51 5.56
C ASN A 246 -29.99 6.35 4.93
N VAL A 247 -30.87 5.54 5.55
CA VAL A 247 -32.25 5.29 5.07
C VAL A 247 -33.33 5.85 6.02
N GLY A 248 -32.99 6.73 6.97
CA GLY A 248 -34.01 7.30 7.87
C GLY A 248 -34.36 6.45 9.08
N PHE A 249 -33.63 5.36 9.34
CA PHE A 249 -33.89 4.53 10.52
C PHE A 249 -33.37 5.21 11.78
N LEU A 250 -34.28 5.58 12.68
CA LEU A 250 -33.99 6.30 13.93
C LEU A 250 -32.78 5.73 14.68
N GLY A 251 -32.73 4.41 14.86
CA GLY A 251 -31.64 3.77 15.58
C GLY A 251 -30.30 3.83 14.85
N ASN A 252 -30.28 3.66 13.53
CA ASN A 252 -29.04 3.77 12.75
C ASN A 252 -28.51 5.21 12.77
N GLU A 253 -29.39 6.17 12.55
CA GLU A 253 -29.03 7.60 12.55
C GLU A 253 -28.54 8.06 13.93
N ALA A 254 -29.18 7.58 15.01
CA ALA A 254 -28.73 7.83 16.36
C ALA A 254 -27.34 7.24 16.63
N ALA A 255 -27.09 5.99 16.23
CA ALA A 255 -25.78 5.36 16.38
C ALA A 255 -24.68 6.10 15.59
N ASP A 256 -24.97 6.52 14.35
CA ASP A 256 -24.05 7.31 13.52
C ASP A 256 -23.77 8.69 14.11
N PHE A 257 -24.79 9.35 14.64
CA PHE A 257 -24.65 10.62 15.32
C PHE A 257 -23.76 10.49 16.56
N LEU A 258 -23.99 9.46 17.38
CA LEU A 258 -23.16 9.13 18.54
C LEU A 258 -21.71 8.83 18.15
N ALA A 259 -21.48 8.11 17.06
CA ALA A 259 -20.14 7.84 16.56
C ALA A 259 -19.41 9.11 16.11
N LYS A 260 -20.12 10.00 15.40
CA LYS A 260 -19.58 11.31 14.99
C LYS A 260 -19.25 12.19 16.19
N GLN A 261 -20.11 12.23 17.22
CA GLN A 261 -19.82 12.95 18.46
C GLN A 261 -18.61 12.37 19.18
N ALA A 262 -18.51 11.03 19.27
CA ALA A 262 -17.39 10.35 19.93
C ALA A 262 -16.01 10.68 19.33
N THR A 263 -15.95 11.16 18.08
CA THR A 263 -14.68 11.63 17.49
C THR A 263 -14.19 12.95 18.11
N LYS A 264 -15.11 13.79 18.60
CA LYS A 264 -14.84 15.11 19.17
C LYS A 264 -14.69 15.02 20.69
N GLU A 265 -15.64 14.37 21.33
CA GLU A 265 -15.83 14.31 22.78
C GLU A 265 -16.03 12.87 23.28
N GLY A 266 -15.97 12.68 24.59
CA GLY A 266 -16.19 11.38 25.23
C GLY A 266 -14.94 10.74 25.82
N THR A 267 -15.15 9.60 26.48
CA THR A 267 -14.09 8.88 27.18
C THR A 267 -13.13 8.26 26.19
N HIS A 268 -11.84 8.60 26.35
CA HIS A 268 -10.78 7.98 25.57
C HIS A 268 -10.69 6.49 25.88
N LEU A 269 -10.84 5.67 24.85
CA LEU A 269 -10.65 4.23 24.94
C LEU A 269 -9.40 3.86 24.17
N HIS A 270 -8.42 3.32 24.89
CA HIS A 270 -7.18 2.86 24.29
C HIS A 270 -7.45 1.57 23.49
N LEU A 271 -7.16 1.61 22.19
CA LEU A 271 -7.19 0.47 21.30
C LEU A 271 -5.93 0.47 20.45
N GLN A 272 -5.24 -0.67 20.40
CA GLN A 272 -4.01 -0.81 19.61
C GLN A 272 -4.21 -0.37 18.15
N ALA A 273 -3.18 0.24 17.59
CA ALA A 273 -3.20 0.74 16.23
C ALA A 273 -3.33 -0.42 15.22
N PRO A 274 -4.08 -0.24 14.14
CA PRO A 274 -4.24 -1.25 13.11
C PRO A 274 -2.93 -1.42 12.33
N LYS A 275 -2.71 -2.60 11.75
CA LYS A 275 -1.52 -2.88 10.91
C LYS A 275 -1.34 -1.87 9.76
N CYS A 276 -2.43 -1.35 9.19
CA CYS A 276 -2.37 -0.34 8.15
C CYS A 276 -1.73 0.96 8.63
N HIS A 277 -1.88 1.32 9.90
CA HIS A 277 -1.24 2.49 10.49
C HIS A 277 0.28 2.33 10.56
N LEU A 278 0.77 1.19 11.10
CA LEU A 278 2.20 0.85 11.11
C LEU A 278 2.79 0.94 9.70
N LYS A 279 2.09 0.35 8.73
CA LYS A 279 2.52 0.37 7.32
C LYS A 279 2.59 1.80 6.76
N LYS A 280 1.63 2.66 7.09
CA LYS A 280 1.64 4.08 6.68
C LYS A 280 2.82 4.82 7.31
N MET A 281 3.10 4.60 8.59
CA MET A 281 4.27 5.19 9.26
C MET A 281 5.58 4.77 8.57
N LEU A 282 5.74 3.47 8.30
CA LEU A 282 6.95 2.95 7.67
C LEU A 282 7.09 3.40 6.21
N MET A 283 5.99 3.56 5.47
CA MET A 283 6.04 4.15 4.13
C MET A 283 6.52 5.60 4.16
N ASN A 284 6.03 6.40 5.12
CA ASN A 284 6.49 7.79 5.28
C ASN A 284 7.97 7.86 5.65
N LEU A 285 8.44 7.00 6.56
CA LEU A 285 9.87 6.92 6.89
C LEU A 285 10.71 6.43 5.71
N SER A 286 10.21 5.45 4.95
CA SER A 286 10.88 4.97 3.72
C SER A 286 11.04 6.09 2.70
N LEU A 287 10.00 6.89 2.50
CA LEU A 287 10.02 8.05 1.61
C LEU A 287 11.00 9.11 2.09
N ASN A 288 11.01 9.43 3.39
CA ASN A 288 11.95 10.38 3.97
C ASN A 288 13.40 9.91 3.82
N LYS A 289 13.66 8.64 4.13
CA LYS A 289 14.98 8.04 3.98
C LYS A 289 15.43 8.06 2.51
N TRP A 290 14.54 7.68 1.60
CA TRP A 290 14.81 7.73 0.17
C TRP A 290 15.10 9.16 -0.31
N GLN A 291 14.35 10.15 0.18
CA GLN A 291 14.60 11.56 -0.12
C GLN A 291 15.98 12.00 0.39
N GLN A 292 16.38 11.62 1.60
CA GLN A 292 17.70 11.95 2.14
C GLN A 292 18.83 11.33 1.32
N ASP A 293 18.67 10.07 0.91
CA ASP A 293 19.64 9.37 0.05
C ASP A 293 19.70 10.03 -1.34
N TRP A 294 18.57 10.54 -1.84
CA TRP A 294 18.51 11.29 -3.10
C TRP A 294 19.18 12.67 -3.00
N ASP A 295 18.94 13.39 -1.90
CA ASP A 295 19.51 14.73 -1.64
C ASP A 295 21.03 14.69 -1.45
N SER A 296 21.53 13.63 -0.80
CA SER A 296 22.96 13.42 -0.51
C SER A 296 23.73 12.70 -1.63
N GLY A 297 23.04 12.24 -2.68
CA GLY A 297 23.67 11.52 -3.78
C GLY A 297 24.58 12.40 -4.64
N ASP A 298 25.84 11.99 -4.79
CA ASP A 298 26.80 12.67 -5.68
C ASP A 298 26.59 12.36 -7.17
N THR A 299 25.78 11.34 -7.47
CA THR A 299 25.65 10.80 -8.83
C THR A 299 24.55 11.51 -9.63
N ARG A 300 24.93 12.06 -10.80
CA ARG A 300 24.05 12.69 -11.82
C ARG A 300 23.04 13.71 -11.27
N ARG A 301 23.57 14.80 -10.69
CA ARG A 301 22.83 16.02 -10.29
C ARG A 301 21.91 16.61 -11.37
N ALA A 302 22.16 16.34 -12.65
CA ALA A 302 21.27 16.77 -13.73
C ALA A 302 19.84 16.21 -13.59
N ILE A 303 19.68 14.95 -13.17
CA ILE A 303 18.35 14.35 -12.95
C ILE A 303 17.74 14.90 -11.67
N PHE A 304 18.53 15.10 -10.63
CA PHE A 304 18.10 15.76 -9.40
C PHE A 304 17.54 17.17 -9.68
N ASN A 305 18.16 17.94 -10.57
CA ASN A 305 17.68 19.26 -10.95
C ASN A 305 16.30 19.25 -11.63
N ILE A 306 15.93 18.14 -12.28
CA ILE A 306 14.62 17.95 -12.94
C ILE A 306 13.60 17.35 -11.96
N LEU A 307 14.02 16.35 -11.17
CA LEU A 307 13.22 15.63 -10.19
C LEU A 307 13.88 15.70 -8.81
N PRO A 308 13.79 16.84 -8.10
CA PRO A 308 14.43 16.99 -6.80
C PRO A 308 13.68 16.24 -5.69
N LYS A 309 12.43 15.85 -5.92
CA LYS A 309 11.60 15.13 -4.95
C LYS A 309 11.33 13.71 -5.41
N VAL A 310 11.59 12.76 -4.51
CA VAL A 310 11.18 11.37 -4.70
C VAL A 310 9.68 11.28 -4.45
N THR A 311 9.00 10.45 -5.24
CA THR A 311 7.57 10.21 -5.07
C THR A 311 7.30 8.76 -5.43
N LEU A 312 6.36 8.14 -4.72
CA LEU A 312 5.84 6.84 -5.14
C LEU A 312 4.87 7.06 -6.29
N THR A 313 5.10 6.40 -7.42
CA THR A 313 4.09 6.37 -8.49
C THR A 313 2.92 5.50 -8.02
N LEU A 314 1.91 6.11 -7.41
CA LEU A 314 0.63 5.46 -7.13
C LEU A 314 -0.13 5.32 -8.45
N LEU A 315 -0.19 4.13 -9.02
CA LEU A 315 -1.20 3.86 -10.04
C LEU A 315 -2.54 3.63 -9.34
N HIS A 316 -3.50 4.49 -9.72
CA HIS A 316 -4.95 4.51 -9.48
C HIS A 316 -5.48 5.13 -8.18
N SER A 317 -5.77 6.44 -8.23
CA SER A 317 -7.14 6.97 -8.14
C SER A 317 -7.19 8.44 -8.59
N GLN A 318 -7.18 8.69 -9.90
CA GLN A 318 -7.67 9.93 -10.46
C GLN A 318 -8.51 9.55 -11.67
N GLU A 319 -9.83 9.53 -11.49
CA GLU A 319 -10.79 9.62 -12.58
C GLU A 319 -10.72 11.05 -13.14
N ASN A 320 -9.71 11.31 -13.98
CA ASN A 320 -9.76 12.37 -14.98
C ASN A 320 -8.55 12.21 -15.94
N PRO A 321 -8.74 11.65 -17.15
CA PRO A 321 -7.65 11.49 -18.12
C PRO A 321 -7.24 12.79 -18.83
N SER A 322 -7.86 13.92 -18.52
CA SER A 322 -7.76 15.14 -19.35
C SER A 322 -6.63 16.09 -18.97
N SER A 323 -5.97 15.91 -17.82
CA SER A 323 -4.86 16.78 -17.37
C SER A 323 -3.47 16.12 -17.41
N LEU A 324 -3.38 14.84 -17.80
CA LEU A 324 -2.10 14.12 -17.95
C LEU A 324 -1.70 13.87 -19.41
N LEU A 325 -2.32 14.58 -20.36
CA LEU A 325 -1.85 14.66 -21.74
C LEU A 325 -1.00 15.92 -21.93
N GLN A 326 0.15 16.01 -21.25
CA GLN A 326 1.23 16.92 -21.68
C GLN A 326 2.58 16.70 -20.97
N ALA A 327 2.86 15.50 -20.46
CA ALA A 327 4.26 15.10 -20.24
C ALA A 327 4.81 14.46 -21.52
N THR A 328 4.80 15.22 -22.62
CA THR A 328 5.66 14.91 -23.76
C THR A 328 7.08 15.13 -23.27
N VAL A 329 7.75 14.06 -22.86
CA VAL A 329 9.20 14.09 -22.63
C VAL A 329 9.83 14.26 -24.00
N LEU A 330 10.01 15.50 -24.43
CA LEU A 330 10.86 15.86 -25.55
C LEU A 330 12.28 15.50 -25.14
N PHE A 331 12.79 14.37 -25.62
CA PHE A 331 14.22 14.14 -25.64
C PHE A 331 14.85 15.20 -26.56
N PRO A 332 15.96 15.84 -26.17
CA PRO A 332 16.69 16.70 -27.09
C PRO A 332 17.14 15.85 -28.30
N ALA A 333 16.88 16.36 -29.51
CA ALA A 333 17.18 15.71 -30.77
C ALA A 333 18.65 15.27 -30.83
N ILE A 334 18.89 14.02 -31.20
CA ILE A 334 20.24 13.50 -31.47
C ILE A 334 20.53 13.79 -32.94
N SER A 335 21.41 14.76 -33.21
CA SER A 335 22.00 14.95 -34.53
C SER A 335 23.16 13.97 -34.67
N ILE A 336 23.06 13.03 -35.59
CA ILE A 336 24.19 12.19 -36.03
C ILE A 336 24.89 12.93 -37.18
N ASP A 337 26.22 12.82 -37.27
CA ASP A 337 27.09 13.47 -38.30
C ASP A 337 26.77 13.09 -39.77
N SER A 338 25.65 12.40 -40.00
CA SER A 338 25.11 12.06 -41.31
C SER A 338 23.67 12.55 -41.48
N GLY A 339 23.34 13.79 -41.10
CA GLY A 339 22.13 14.49 -41.57
C GLY A 339 20.75 13.87 -41.27
N PHE A 340 20.64 12.81 -40.46
CA PHE A 340 19.35 12.17 -40.15
C PHE A 340 18.88 12.50 -38.72
N ILE A 341 17.62 12.91 -38.58
CA ILE A 341 16.92 13.10 -37.30
C ILE A 341 16.02 11.89 -37.05
N ILE A 342 16.24 11.17 -35.94
CA ILE A 342 15.36 10.08 -35.50
C ILE A 342 14.46 10.59 -34.37
N GLN A 343 13.16 10.68 -34.65
CA GLN A 343 12.15 11.00 -33.64
C GLN A 343 11.53 9.68 -33.12
N ILE A 344 11.65 9.41 -31.83
CA ILE A 344 11.03 8.25 -31.19
C ILE A 344 9.82 8.75 -30.38
N SER A 345 8.62 8.33 -30.78
CA SER A 345 7.39 8.60 -30.04
C SER A 345 6.83 7.29 -29.49
N ALA A 346 6.61 7.22 -28.17
CA ALA A 346 5.94 6.10 -27.52
C ALA A 346 4.52 6.53 -27.13
N HIS A 347 3.50 5.88 -27.71
CA HIS A 347 2.10 6.06 -27.33
C HIS A 347 1.66 4.92 -26.43
N ALA A 348 1.10 5.24 -25.25
CA ALA A 348 0.48 4.25 -24.38
C ALA A 348 -0.95 3.96 -24.85
N GLY A 349 -1.11 2.93 -25.70
CA GLY A 349 -2.40 2.38 -26.09
C GLY A 349 -2.46 0.88 -25.80
N LYS A 350 -3.62 0.37 -25.37
CA LYS A 350 -3.85 -1.07 -25.17
C LYS A 350 -3.62 -1.80 -26.50
N ARG A 351 -2.61 -2.67 -26.49
CA ARG A 351 -2.12 -3.62 -27.51
C ARG A 351 -0.76 -3.23 -28.08
N GLU A 352 0.14 -4.19 -27.96
CA GLU A 352 1.51 -4.21 -28.46
C GLU A 352 1.58 -3.77 -29.92
N THR A 353 2.34 -2.69 -30.19
CA THR A 353 3.14 -2.50 -31.41
C THR A 353 4.03 -1.26 -31.23
N LEU A 354 5.35 -1.43 -31.23
CA LEU A 354 6.29 -0.35 -31.50
C LEU A 354 6.30 -0.11 -33.01
N SER A 355 5.86 1.06 -33.47
CA SER A 355 6.00 1.45 -34.87
C SER A 355 7.21 2.36 -35.03
N ILE A 356 8.18 1.95 -35.85
CA ILE A 356 9.29 2.79 -36.31
C ILE A 356 8.84 3.46 -37.60
N THR A 357 8.59 4.77 -37.55
CA THR A 357 8.28 5.54 -38.77
C THR A 357 9.55 6.28 -39.19
N GLN A 358 10.16 5.87 -40.31
CA GLN A 358 11.23 6.62 -40.97
C GLN A 358 10.61 7.80 -41.71
N LEU A 359 11.02 9.02 -41.37
CA LEU A 359 10.74 10.22 -42.17
C LEU A 359 12.00 10.57 -42.94
N LEU A 360 12.00 10.29 -44.25
CA LEU A 360 12.98 10.82 -45.18
C LEU A 360 12.54 12.24 -45.54
N VAL A 361 13.36 13.23 -45.22
CA VAL A 361 13.27 14.56 -45.84
C VAL A 361 14.67 14.88 -46.36
N THR A 362 14.70 15.21 -47.66
CA THR A 362 15.85 15.43 -48.54
C THR A 362 16.84 16.48 -48.07
#